data_AF-A0A0P7X7C1-F1
#
_entry.id   AF-A0A0P7X7C1-F1
#
_cell.length_a   1.000
_cell.length_b   1.000
_cell.length_c   1.000
_cell.angle_alpha   90.00
_cell.angle_beta   90.00
_cell.angle_gamma   90.00
#
_symmetry.space_group_name_H-M   'P 1'
#
loop_
_entity.id
_entity.type
_entity.pdbx_description
1 polymer ?
#
loop_
_entity_poly.entity_id
_entity_poly.type
_entity_poly.pdbx_seq_one_letter_code
_entity_poly.pdbx_strand_id
1 'polypeptide(L)'
;MNRIFTRVLAVVAMMLVVQACGPSEQELQQQEQARLDSLERVRVMQLEQARADSLAMVRLENEQDEAEEEEAADVMEVVFEPNGAFAVQVGSWRSETMADSQAELWKERGYSNAYTVQYGDEETGDVWFRVRLGRVADREMAELLQREVMDEHGAESWISLLR
;
A
#
# COMPACT_ATOMS: atom_id res chain seq x y z
N MET A 1 71.50 -55.74 -32.20
CA MET A 1 70.05 -55.91 -31.92
C MET A 1 69.49 -54.92 -30.89
N ASN A 2 70.28 -54.37 -29.95
CA ASN A 2 69.74 -53.52 -28.86
C ASN A 2 69.17 -52.16 -29.28
N ARG A 3 69.71 -51.49 -30.32
CA ARG A 3 69.35 -50.09 -30.67
C ARG A 3 67.99 -49.92 -31.35
N ILE A 4 67.51 -50.93 -32.07
CA ILE A 4 66.20 -50.90 -32.73
C ILE A 4 65.10 -51.12 -31.68
N PHE A 5 65.34 -52.06 -30.75
CA PHE A 5 64.43 -52.34 -29.65
C PHE A 5 64.25 -51.14 -28.71
N THR A 6 65.33 -50.39 -28.42
CA THR A 6 65.24 -49.16 -27.60
C THR A 6 64.42 -48.06 -28.28
N ARG A 7 64.52 -47.93 -29.61
CA ARG A 7 63.75 -46.92 -30.35
C ARG A 7 62.27 -47.26 -30.44
N VAL A 8 61.92 -48.52 -30.64
CA VAL A 8 60.51 -48.97 -30.65
C VAL A 8 59.88 -48.81 -29.27
N LEU A 9 60.61 -49.16 -28.20
CA LEU A 9 60.15 -48.97 -26.82
C LEU A 9 59.88 -47.49 -26.49
N ALA A 10 60.75 -46.59 -26.97
CA ALA A 10 60.59 -45.14 -26.75
C ALA A 10 59.35 -44.57 -27.45
N VAL A 11 59.05 -45.04 -28.67
CA VAL A 11 57.85 -44.59 -29.41
C VAL A 11 56.56 -45.07 -28.74
N VAL A 12 56.52 -46.32 -28.28
CA VAL A 12 55.36 -46.87 -27.56
C VAL A 12 55.15 -46.15 -26.22
N ALA A 13 56.23 -45.88 -25.48
CA ALA A 13 56.16 -45.12 -24.23
C ALA A 13 55.64 -43.70 -24.45
N MET A 14 56.05 -43.02 -25.53
CA MET A 14 55.57 -41.69 -25.88
C MET A 14 54.08 -41.69 -26.26
N MET A 15 53.60 -42.73 -26.95
CA MET A 15 52.19 -42.87 -27.34
C MET A 15 51.27 -43.10 -26.13
N LEU A 16 51.77 -43.74 -25.06
CA LEU A 16 51.02 -43.96 -23.82
C LEU A 16 50.83 -42.68 -22.98
N VAL A 17 51.76 -41.72 -23.05
CA VAL A 17 51.64 -40.44 -22.33
C VAL A 17 50.57 -39.52 -22.94
N VAL A 18 50.31 -39.63 -24.25
CA VAL A 18 49.29 -38.83 -24.95
C VAL A 18 47.86 -39.31 -24.66
N GLN A 19 47.69 -40.56 -24.19
CA GLN A 19 46.40 -41.11 -23.77
C GLN A 19 46.04 -40.74 -22.31
N ALA A 20 46.94 -40.07 -21.58
CA ALA A 20 46.74 -39.64 -20.18
C ALA A 20 46.20 -38.19 -20.08
N CYS A 21 45.38 -37.74 -21.03
CA CYS A 21 44.60 -36.51 -20.92
C CYS A 21 43.39 -36.72 -20.00
N GLY A 22 43.65 -36.95 -18.72
CA GLY A 22 42.68 -36.67 -17.66
C GLY A 22 42.75 -35.18 -17.29
N PRO A 23 41.65 -34.55 -16.86
CA PRO A 23 41.71 -33.18 -16.37
C PRO A 23 42.71 -33.10 -15.21
N SER A 24 43.56 -32.09 -15.26
CA SER A 24 44.50 -31.81 -14.19
C SER A 24 43.75 -31.45 -12.90
N GLU A 25 44.37 -31.66 -11.74
CA GLU A 25 43.75 -31.31 -10.44
C GLU A 25 43.31 -29.84 -10.36
N GLN A 26 44.01 -28.95 -11.06
CA GLN A 26 43.66 -27.53 -11.15
C GLN A 26 42.36 -27.28 -11.95
N GLU A 27 42.15 -28.01 -13.04
CA GLU A 27 40.93 -27.90 -13.85
C GLU A 27 39.71 -28.44 -13.11
N LEU A 28 39.87 -29.51 -12.34
CA LEU A 28 38.80 -30.04 -11.47
C LEU A 28 38.38 -29.03 -10.40
N GLN A 29 39.34 -28.37 -9.75
CA GLN A 29 39.04 -27.33 -8.76
C GLN A 29 38.34 -26.12 -9.37
N GLN A 30 38.75 -25.69 -10.57
CA GLN A 30 38.09 -24.59 -11.29
C GLN A 30 36.65 -24.94 -11.66
N GLN A 31 36.41 -26.17 -12.12
CA GLN A 31 35.08 -26.65 -12.47
C GLN A 31 34.18 -26.70 -11.22
N GLU A 32 34.71 -27.14 -10.09
CA GLU A 32 33.97 -27.19 -8.82
C GLU A 32 33.64 -25.78 -8.32
N GLN A 33 34.58 -24.83 -8.40
CA GLN A 33 34.33 -23.43 -8.06
C GLN A 33 33.26 -22.80 -8.96
N ALA A 34 33.33 -23.01 -10.27
CA ALA A 34 32.32 -22.52 -11.21
C ALA A 34 30.93 -23.13 -10.94
N ARG A 35 30.89 -24.40 -10.50
CA ARG A 35 29.66 -25.06 -10.09
C ARG A 35 29.09 -24.43 -8.81
N LEU A 36 29.92 -24.11 -7.82
CA LEU A 36 29.46 -23.46 -6.59
C LEU A 36 28.97 -22.02 -6.84
N ASP A 37 29.69 -21.25 -7.65
CA ASP A 37 29.31 -19.89 -8.06
C ASP A 37 27.97 -19.90 -8.84
N SER A 38 27.79 -20.83 -9.78
CA SER A 38 26.51 -20.94 -10.50
C SER A 38 25.33 -21.30 -9.59
N LEU A 39 25.54 -22.17 -8.58
CA LEU A 39 24.51 -22.50 -7.59
C LEU A 39 24.16 -21.29 -6.69
N GLU A 40 25.16 -20.53 -6.26
CA GLU A 40 24.96 -19.33 -5.46
C GLU A 40 24.16 -18.27 -6.23
N ARG A 41 24.50 -18.04 -7.51
CA ARG A 41 23.77 -17.11 -8.38
C ARG A 41 22.29 -17.49 -8.52
N VAL A 42 21.99 -18.77 -8.74
CA VAL A 42 20.60 -19.25 -8.82
C VAL A 42 19.87 -19.03 -7.49
N ARG A 43 20.54 -19.31 -6.36
CA ARG A 43 19.95 -19.10 -5.03
C ARG A 43 19.63 -17.62 -4.77
N VAL A 44 20.54 -16.72 -5.12
CA VAL A 44 20.33 -15.27 -4.98
C VAL A 44 19.18 -14.81 -5.86
N MET A 45 19.14 -15.24 -7.13
CA MET A 45 18.06 -14.91 -8.05
C MET A 45 16.69 -15.38 -7.53
N GLN A 46 16.61 -16.61 -7.00
CA GLN A 46 15.37 -17.14 -6.40
C GLN A 46 14.94 -16.34 -5.17
N LEU A 47 15.88 -15.92 -4.32
CA LEU A 47 15.59 -15.09 -3.15
C LEU A 47 15.07 -13.71 -3.55
N GLU A 48 15.65 -13.09 -4.58
CA GLU A 48 15.20 -11.80 -5.11
C GLU A 48 13.80 -11.90 -5.73
N GLN A 49 13.56 -12.95 -6.52
CA GLN A 49 12.25 -13.21 -7.10
C GLN A 49 11.19 -13.42 -6.01
N ALA A 50 11.47 -14.27 -5.02
CA ALA A 50 10.54 -14.52 -3.92
C ALA A 50 10.19 -13.24 -3.13
N ARG A 51 11.15 -12.31 -2.97
CA ARG A 51 10.89 -11.00 -2.35
C ARG A 51 9.99 -10.13 -3.23
N ALA A 52 10.27 -10.06 -4.53
CA ALA A 52 9.45 -9.29 -5.47
C ALA A 52 8.02 -9.83 -5.52
N ASP A 53 7.86 -11.15 -5.57
CA ASP A 53 6.56 -11.82 -5.56
C ASP A 53 5.81 -11.54 -4.24
N SER A 54 6.50 -11.61 -3.10
CA SER A 54 5.90 -11.30 -1.79
C SER A 54 5.40 -9.84 -1.72
N LEU A 55 6.18 -8.89 -2.23
CA LEU A 55 5.78 -7.48 -2.28
C LEU A 55 4.61 -7.25 -3.23
N ALA A 56 4.58 -7.94 -4.37
CA ALA A 56 3.49 -7.87 -5.32
C ALA A 56 2.19 -8.42 -4.71
N MET A 57 2.27 -9.56 -3.98
CA MET A 57 1.13 -10.13 -3.28
C MET A 57 0.56 -9.18 -2.23
N VAL A 58 1.40 -8.57 -1.39
CA VAL A 58 0.94 -7.59 -0.37
C VAL A 58 0.30 -6.37 -1.02
N ARG A 59 0.84 -5.90 -2.14
CA ARG A 59 0.21 -4.78 -2.87
C ARG A 59 -1.18 -5.16 -3.39
N LEU A 60 -1.30 -6.34 -4.01
CA LEU A 60 -2.58 -6.82 -4.52
C LEU A 60 -3.59 -7.03 -3.40
N GLU A 61 -3.16 -7.55 -2.25
CA GLU A 61 -3.99 -7.71 -1.05
C GLU A 61 -4.50 -6.36 -0.56
N ASN A 62 -3.61 -5.36 -0.39
CA ASN A 62 -4.02 -4.01 0.00
C ASN A 62 -4.98 -3.37 -1.01
N GLU A 63 -4.71 -3.50 -2.32
CA GLU A 63 -5.59 -2.96 -3.37
C GLU A 63 -6.96 -3.65 -3.37
N GLN A 64 -7.01 -4.95 -3.04
CA GLN A 64 -8.26 -5.69 -2.88
C GLN A 64 -9.03 -5.25 -1.63
N ASP A 65 -8.34 -5.12 -0.50
CA ASP A 65 -8.95 -4.66 0.76
C ASP A 65 -9.53 -3.24 0.59
N GLU A 66 -8.79 -2.32 -0.04
CA GLU A 66 -9.26 -0.96 -0.35
C GLU A 66 -10.51 -0.98 -1.25
N ALA A 67 -10.53 -1.83 -2.29
CA ALA A 67 -11.69 -1.95 -3.17
C ALA A 67 -12.91 -2.59 -2.48
N GLU A 68 -12.70 -3.59 -1.63
CA GLU A 68 -13.77 -4.21 -0.85
C GLU A 68 -14.37 -3.23 0.18
N GLU A 69 -13.53 -2.40 0.82
CA GLU A 69 -13.99 -1.32 1.70
C GLU A 69 -14.79 -0.25 0.95
N GLU A 70 -14.35 0.13 -0.25
CA GLU A 70 -15.10 1.06 -1.12
C GLU A 70 -16.45 0.47 -1.55
N GLU A 71 -16.48 -0.80 -1.99
CA GLU A 71 -17.73 -1.46 -2.36
C GLU A 71 -18.67 -1.60 -1.16
N ALA A 72 -18.16 -1.97 0.03
CA ALA A 72 -18.97 -2.08 1.24
C ALA A 72 -19.56 -0.72 1.65
N ALA A 73 -18.78 0.35 1.50
CA ALA A 73 -19.23 1.72 1.74
C ALA A 73 -20.35 2.15 0.78
N ASP A 74 -20.29 1.76 -0.49
CA ASP A 74 -21.30 2.12 -1.50
C ASP A 74 -22.68 1.49 -1.20
N VAL A 75 -22.72 0.37 -0.46
CA VAL A 75 -23.98 -0.27 -0.02
C VAL A 75 -24.49 0.28 1.32
N MET A 76 -23.65 0.96 2.10
CA MET A 76 -24.02 1.48 3.41
C MET A 76 -24.68 2.87 3.28
N GLU A 77 -25.99 2.92 3.49
CA GLU A 77 -26.73 4.18 3.56
C GLU A 77 -26.40 4.93 4.85
N VAL A 78 -26.14 6.24 4.76
CA VAL A 78 -25.89 7.09 5.93
C VAL A 78 -27.14 7.21 6.79
N VAL A 79 -27.11 6.59 7.98
CA VAL A 79 -28.22 6.66 8.94
C VAL A 79 -28.00 7.80 9.92
N PHE A 80 -28.92 8.77 9.92
CA PHE A 80 -28.89 9.90 10.84
C PHE A 80 -29.66 9.60 12.13
N GLU A 81 -29.05 9.95 13.26
CA GLU A 81 -29.62 9.79 14.58
C GLU A 81 -29.67 11.11 15.36
N PRO A 82 -30.82 11.50 15.95
CA PRO A 82 -30.92 12.74 16.71
C PRO A 82 -29.88 12.90 17.84
N ASN A 83 -29.47 11.78 18.44
CA ASN A 83 -28.50 11.72 19.53
C ASN A 83 -27.16 11.09 19.11
N GLY A 84 -26.86 11.07 17.81
CA GLY A 84 -25.58 10.57 17.30
C GLY A 84 -24.38 11.28 17.94
N ALA A 85 -23.31 10.53 18.18
CA ALA A 85 -22.10 11.03 18.83
C ALA A 85 -21.17 11.77 17.87
N PHE A 86 -21.34 11.62 16.56
CA PHE A 86 -20.48 12.23 15.54
C PHE A 86 -21.29 13.09 14.57
N ALA A 87 -20.63 14.07 13.95
CA ALA A 87 -21.16 14.84 12.83
C ALA A 87 -20.03 15.24 11.88
N VAL A 88 -20.36 15.53 10.63
CA VAL A 88 -19.39 16.01 9.64
C VAL A 88 -19.45 17.53 9.57
N GLN A 89 -18.37 18.21 9.91
CA GLN A 89 -18.24 19.66 9.82
C GLN A 89 -17.76 20.05 8.42
N VAL A 90 -18.44 20.98 7.75
CA VAL A 90 -18.11 21.44 6.39
C VAL A 90 -17.50 22.83 6.34
N GLY A 91 -17.48 23.54 7.47
CA GLY A 91 -16.84 24.83 7.55
C GLY A 91 -17.06 25.56 8.87
N SER A 92 -16.41 26.71 9.00
CA SER A 92 -16.48 27.60 10.16
C SER A 92 -16.45 29.06 9.72
N TRP A 93 -17.32 29.90 10.29
CA TRP A 93 -17.42 31.32 9.96
C TRP A 93 -17.41 32.19 11.23
N ARG A 94 -16.99 33.45 11.09
CA ARG A 94 -17.06 34.46 12.16
C ARG A 94 -18.44 35.10 12.29
N SER A 95 -19.26 35.02 11.25
CA SER A 95 -20.62 35.58 11.21
C SER A 95 -21.64 34.45 11.28
N GLU A 96 -22.55 34.54 12.23
CA GLU A 96 -23.70 33.63 12.39
C GLU A 96 -24.53 33.58 11.11
N THR A 97 -24.93 34.74 10.60
CA THR A 97 -25.75 34.86 9.39
C THR A 97 -25.10 34.19 8.17
N MET A 98 -23.77 34.29 8.03
CA MET A 98 -23.05 33.60 6.95
C MET A 98 -23.10 32.09 7.17
N ALA A 99 -22.80 31.61 8.38
CA ALA A 99 -22.88 30.19 8.71
C ALA A 99 -24.28 29.62 8.46
N ASP A 100 -25.33 30.34 8.85
CA ASP A 100 -26.71 29.91 8.64
C ASP A 100 -27.08 29.85 7.17
N SER A 101 -26.65 30.84 6.36
CA SER A 101 -26.84 30.77 4.90
C SER A 101 -26.15 29.55 4.27
N GLN A 102 -25.01 29.14 4.81
CA GLN A 102 -24.29 27.96 4.34
C GLN A 102 -24.99 26.68 4.79
N ALA A 103 -25.52 26.65 6.01
CA ALA A 103 -26.33 25.53 6.48
C ALA A 103 -27.59 25.34 5.61
N GLU A 104 -28.28 26.42 5.24
CA GLU A 104 -29.43 26.35 4.32
C GLU A 104 -29.03 25.84 2.92
N LEU A 105 -27.89 26.30 2.39
CA LEU A 105 -27.38 25.79 1.11
C LEU A 105 -27.12 24.27 1.16
N TRP A 106 -26.62 23.75 2.28
CA TRP A 106 -26.46 22.31 2.48
C TRP A 106 -27.80 21.57 2.58
N LYS A 107 -28.83 22.17 3.19
CA LYS A 107 -30.18 21.60 3.19
C LYS A 107 -30.77 21.52 1.78
N GLU A 108 -30.59 22.56 0.97
CA GLU A 108 -31.01 22.58 -0.44
C GLU A 108 -30.31 21.51 -1.29
N ARG A 109 -29.10 21.10 -0.90
CA ARG A 109 -28.34 20.02 -1.54
C ARG A 109 -28.75 18.61 -1.13
N GLY A 110 -29.68 18.47 -0.18
CA GLY A 110 -30.18 17.17 0.29
C GLY A 110 -29.89 16.87 1.76
N TYR A 111 -29.01 17.64 2.41
CA TYR A 111 -28.65 17.43 3.81
C TYR A 111 -29.60 18.22 4.72
N SER A 112 -30.88 17.80 4.78
CA SER A 112 -31.93 18.50 5.55
C SER A 112 -31.62 18.67 7.04
N ASN A 113 -30.70 17.87 7.55
CA ASN A 113 -30.18 17.84 8.90
C ASN A 113 -28.91 18.68 9.10
N ALA A 114 -28.58 19.60 8.18
CA ALA A 114 -27.50 20.56 8.38
C ALA A 114 -27.87 21.61 9.43
N TYR A 115 -26.93 21.98 10.30
CA TYR A 115 -27.14 22.96 11.37
C TYR A 115 -25.86 23.71 11.73
N THR A 116 -26.05 24.91 12.28
CA THR A 116 -24.98 25.76 12.81
C THR A 116 -24.80 25.49 14.30
N VAL A 117 -23.55 25.45 14.77
CA VAL A 117 -23.18 25.41 16.19
C VAL A 117 -22.20 26.52 16.51
N GLN A 118 -22.51 27.29 17.53
CA GLN A 118 -21.58 28.27 18.09
C GLN A 118 -20.49 27.57 18.89
N TYR A 119 -19.24 27.99 18.70
CA TYR A 119 -18.06 27.48 19.38
C TYR A 119 -17.13 28.64 19.73
N GLY A 120 -16.66 28.66 20.97
CA GLY A 120 -15.72 29.68 21.45
C GLY A 120 -16.23 30.36 22.70
N ASP A 121 -15.70 31.56 22.96
CA ASP A 121 -15.98 32.35 24.16
C ASP A 121 -16.55 33.72 23.78
N GLU A 122 -17.79 33.96 24.19
CA GLU A 122 -18.50 35.22 23.93
C GLU A 122 -17.88 36.41 24.66
N GLU A 123 -17.30 36.21 25.85
CA GLU A 123 -16.71 37.29 26.65
C GLU A 123 -15.44 37.84 25.98
N THR A 124 -14.69 36.97 25.30
CA THR A 124 -13.48 37.37 24.55
C THR A 124 -13.79 37.81 23.11
N GLY A 125 -14.99 37.53 22.63
CA GLY A 125 -15.39 37.73 21.24
C GLY A 125 -14.76 36.72 20.26
N ASP A 126 -14.04 35.69 20.74
CA ASP A 126 -13.51 34.63 19.90
C ASP A 126 -14.57 33.56 19.63
N VAL A 127 -15.64 33.99 18.98
CA VAL A 127 -16.78 33.15 18.60
C VAL A 127 -16.65 32.74 17.14
N TRP A 128 -16.96 31.46 16.89
CA TRP A 128 -17.03 30.84 15.59
C TRP A 128 -18.33 30.07 15.45
N PHE A 129 -18.89 30.08 14.24
CA PHE A 129 -20.09 29.36 13.88
C PHE A 129 -19.71 28.23 12.93
N ARG A 130 -19.84 27.00 13.40
CA ARG A 130 -19.47 25.78 12.66
C ARG A 130 -20.71 25.20 12.01
N VAL A 131 -20.64 24.92 10.72
CA VAL A 131 -21.73 24.22 10.02
C VAL A 131 -21.43 22.75 10.00
N ARG A 132 -22.39 21.96 10.48
CA ARG A 132 -22.32 20.51 10.60
C ARG A 132 -23.47 19.85 9.84
N LEU A 133 -23.18 18.71 9.25
CA LEU A 133 -24.11 17.86 8.55
C LEU A 133 -24.48 16.70 9.46
N GLY A 134 -25.75 16.65 9.84
CA GLY A 134 -26.33 15.53 10.56
C GLY A 134 -25.69 15.18 11.89
N ARG A 135 -26.11 14.03 12.37
CA ARG A 135 -25.60 13.36 13.56
C ARG A 135 -25.65 11.87 13.27
N VAL A 136 -24.57 11.17 13.53
CA VAL A 136 -24.44 9.73 13.26
C VAL A 136 -23.90 9.03 14.50
N ALA A 137 -24.26 7.76 14.68
CA ALA A 137 -23.98 7.01 15.90
C ALA A 137 -22.49 6.80 16.14
N ASP A 138 -21.79 6.37 15.09
CA ASP A 138 -20.41 5.93 15.12
C ASP A 138 -19.53 6.68 14.11
N ARG A 139 -18.23 6.41 14.19
CA ARG A 139 -17.23 7.09 13.37
C ARG A 139 -17.24 6.62 11.93
N GLU A 140 -17.52 5.34 11.69
CA GLU A 140 -17.55 4.74 10.35
C GLU A 140 -18.64 5.41 9.51
N MET A 141 -19.83 5.60 10.08
CA MET A 141 -20.91 6.35 9.45
C MET A 141 -20.56 7.82 9.19
N ALA A 142 -19.72 8.43 10.03
CA ALA A 142 -19.22 9.78 9.81
C ALA A 142 -18.18 9.84 8.68
N GLU A 143 -17.37 8.79 8.51
CA GLU A 143 -16.42 8.63 7.41
C GLU A 143 -17.14 8.41 6.08
N LEU A 144 -18.21 7.62 6.07
CA LEU A 144 -19.10 7.47 4.91
C LEU A 144 -19.70 8.82 4.48
N LEU A 145 -20.31 9.54 5.42
CA LEU A 145 -20.86 10.87 5.14
C LEU A 145 -19.78 11.88 4.69
N GLN A 146 -18.58 11.80 5.26
CA GLN A 146 -17.46 12.66 4.86
C GLN A 146 -17.05 12.41 3.41
N ARG A 147 -16.99 11.14 3.01
CA ARG A 147 -16.67 10.70 1.65
C ARG A 147 -17.77 11.12 0.66
N GLU A 148 -19.04 10.88 0.99
CA GLU A 148 -20.19 11.33 0.19
C GLU A 148 -20.13 12.84 -0.11
N VAL A 149 -19.86 13.65 0.93
CA VAL A 149 -19.73 15.11 0.79
C VAL A 149 -18.56 15.51 -0.13
N MET A 150 -17.45 14.77 -0.08
CA MET A 150 -16.32 15.01 -0.97
C MET A 150 -16.64 14.58 -2.40
N ASP A 151 -17.24 13.42 -2.60
CA ASP A 151 -17.48 12.84 -3.92
C ASP A 151 -18.59 13.57 -4.68
N GLU A 152 -19.69 13.92 -4.00
CA GLU A 152 -20.84 14.60 -4.63
C GLU A 152 -20.63 16.10 -4.80
N HIS A 153 -19.86 16.74 -3.91
CA HIS A 153 -19.77 18.20 -3.85
C HIS A 153 -18.35 18.76 -3.88
N GLY A 154 -17.31 17.93 -3.84
CA GLY A 154 -15.91 18.37 -3.80
C GLY A 154 -15.60 19.23 -2.58
N ALA A 155 -16.31 19.03 -1.47
CA ALA A 155 -16.23 19.87 -0.30
C ALA A 155 -15.34 19.25 0.78
N GLU A 156 -14.35 20.01 1.24
CA GLU A 156 -13.57 19.63 2.42
C GLU A 156 -14.46 19.57 3.66
N SER A 157 -14.24 18.54 4.48
CA SER A 157 -15.02 18.31 5.68
C SER A 157 -14.22 17.58 6.75
N TRP A 158 -14.66 17.67 8.02
CA TRP A 158 -13.97 17.13 9.19
C TRP A 158 -14.95 16.44 10.13
N ILE A 159 -14.63 15.22 10.56
CA ILE A 159 -15.43 14.50 11.55
C ILE A 159 -15.27 15.16 12.93
N SER A 160 -16.39 15.51 13.54
CA SER A 160 -16.48 16.15 14.85
C SER A 160 -17.20 15.24 15.84
N LEU A 161 -16.55 14.98 16.99
CA LEU A 161 -17.22 14.39 18.14
C LEU A 161 -18.14 15.42 18.81
N LEU A 162 -19.37 15.02 19.05
CA LEU A 162 -20.39 15.78 19.77
C LEU A 162 -20.33 15.35 21.24
N ARG A 163 -20.03 16.29 22.13
CA ARG A 163 -20.07 16.11 23.58
C ARG A 163 -21.23 16.88 24.17
#